data_AF-A0AAW6Q4Z0-F1
#
_entry.id   AF-A0AAW6Q4Z0-F1
#
_cell.length_a   1.000
_cell.length_b   1.000
_cell.length_c   1.000
_cell.angle_alpha   90.00
_cell.angle_beta   90.00
_cell.angle_gamma   90.00
#
_symmetry.space_group_name_H-M   'P 1'
#
loop_
_entity.id
_entity.type
_entity.pdbx_description
1 polymer ?
#
loop_
_entity_poly.entity_id
_entity_poly.type
_entity_poly.pdbx_seq_one_letter_code
_entity_poly.pdbx_strand_id
1 'polypeptide(L)'
;MKKSIKIFMATLVALTLAACGNENNKKSSSSETKTTQKSDVSKESEKTEQSSESSSSSSSSSSESSSSEVSSSSQSGPQQAKVTGDNNTQRMAQIAGALKYFLGKDALVPTKAGISSGVVNAYYTGDGNNFTVYYIKDTEGKNFNDPSLKDKVSYITFSKKTYGSEEEAEQAVNYISGESEMGLPKVPLSGNVNATLNSGAGQRYLHWNSGKWSVTIHGTAGKDPVPTGRKVVALLNNAYLPAPDSRGAASFTAGSGSGNQKIEWNNGKAVYTIKGSNINSLIELAGSIQK
;
A
#
# COMPACT_ATOMS: atom_id res chain seq x y z
N MET A 1 -38.23 -31.64 28.98
CA MET A 1 -39.04 -31.09 30.09
C MET A 1 -38.89 -29.58 30.08
N LYS A 2 -40.02 -28.86 30.00
CA LYS A 2 -40.12 -27.40 29.91
C LYS A 2 -40.00 -26.79 31.31
N LYS A 3 -39.18 -25.76 31.51
CA LYS A 3 -39.39 -24.78 32.58
C LYS A 3 -39.01 -23.38 32.11
N SER A 4 -40.07 -22.64 31.79
CA SER A 4 -40.17 -21.20 31.63
C SER A 4 -39.98 -20.49 32.97
N ILE A 5 -39.21 -19.39 32.98
CA ILE A 5 -39.26 -18.37 34.03
C ILE A 5 -39.53 -17.02 33.38
N LYS A 6 -40.48 -16.30 33.98
CA LYS A 6 -41.08 -15.05 33.53
C LYS A 6 -40.62 -13.91 34.46
N ILE A 7 -40.51 -12.72 33.85
CA ILE A 7 -40.82 -11.38 34.39
C ILE A 7 -39.87 -10.81 35.47
N PHE A 8 -39.28 -9.65 35.18
CA PHE A 8 -39.51 -8.44 36.00
C PHE A 8 -39.42 -7.18 35.12
N MET A 9 -40.49 -6.39 35.22
CA MET A 9 -40.71 -5.08 34.61
C MET A 9 -40.42 -4.03 35.68
N ALA A 10 -39.61 -3.01 35.39
CA ALA A 10 -39.49 -1.81 36.23
C ALA A 10 -39.02 -0.59 35.39
N THR A 11 -40.02 0.19 34.96
CA THR A 11 -40.12 1.66 35.00
C THR A 11 -38.85 2.53 35.13
N LEU A 12 -38.58 3.29 34.06
CA LEU A 12 -38.65 4.75 33.93
C LEU A 12 -38.14 5.64 35.10
N VAL A 13 -37.05 6.39 34.86
CA VAL A 13 -36.85 7.74 35.41
C VAL A 13 -36.17 8.63 34.35
N ALA A 14 -36.87 9.68 33.94
CA ALA A 14 -36.34 10.82 33.22
C ALA A 14 -35.73 11.81 34.24
N LEU A 15 -34.57 12.38 33.92
CA LEU A 15 -34.03 13.55 34.61
C LEU A 15 -33.56 14.58 33.58
N THR A 16 -33.85 15.82 33.94
CA THR A 16 -34.12 17.00 33.13
C THR A 16 -32.88 17.80 32.76
N LEU A 17 -32.98 18.52 31.62
CA LEU A 17 -32.12 19.65 31.29
C LEU A 17 -32.29 20.79 32.31
N ALA A 18 -31.18 21.42 32.68
CA ALA A 18 -31.15 22.75 33.30
C ALA A 18 -30.04 23.59 32.65
N ALA A 19 -30.36 24.86 32.44
CA ALA A 19 -29.70 25.85 31.60
C ALA A 19 -28.77 26.81 32.40
N CYS A 20 -28.30 27.84 31.68
CA CYS A 20 -27.53 29.04 32.09
C CYS A 20 -26.00 28.82 32.12
N GLY A 21 -25.14 29.56 31.42
CA GLY A 21 -25.23 30.91 30.86
C GLY A 21 -24.47 31.90 31.77
N ASN A 22 -23.30 32.39 31.34
CA ASN A 22 -22.86 33.76 31.64
C ASN A 22 -21.68 34.21 30.76
N GLU A 23 -21.88 35.36 30.11
CA GLU A 23 -20.88 36.19 29.47
C GLU A 23 -20.07 36.96 30.53
N ASN A 24 -18.80 37.27 30.24
CA ASN A 24 -18.27 38.60 30.57
C ASN A 24 -17.04 38.96 29.72
N ASN A 25 -16.97 40.25 29.47
CA ASN A 25 -16.36 40.95 28.35
C ASN A 25 -15.24 41.88 28.88
N LYS A 26 -14.15 42.05 28.12
CA LYS A 26 -13.31 43.27 27.95
C LYS A 26 -12.05 42.87 27.19
N LYS A 27 -11.81 43.27 25.93
CA LYS A 27 -11.72 44.59 25.26
C LYS A 27 -10.32 45.22 25.34
N SER A 28 -9.92 45.71 24.16
CA SER A 28 -8.83 46.64 23.77
C SER A 28 -7.61 45.95 23.15
N SER A 29 -7.03 46.42 22.05
CA SER A 29 -7.33 47.55 21.16
C SER A 29 -6.42 47.47 19.92
N SER A 30 -7.02 47.73 18.76
CA SER A 30 -6.53 48.39 17.53
C SER A 30 -5.07 48.29 17.08
N SER A 31 -4.90 48.00 15.79
CA SER A 31 -4.32 48.96 14.81
C SER A 31 -4.68 48.54 13.38
N GLU A 32 -5.34 49.43 12.66
CA GLU A 32 -5.61 49.39 11.23
C GLU A 32 -4.33 49.65 10.42
N THR A 33 -4.20 49.11 9.20
CA THR A 33 -3.93 49.96 8.02
C THR A 33 -4.33 49.28 6.71
N LYS A 34 -5.06 50.05 5.88
CA LYS A 34 -5.44 49.81 4.48
C LYS A 34 -4.24 49.92 3.52
N THR A 35 -4.32 49.25 2.36
CA THR A 35 -4.23 49.81 0.96
C THR A 35 -4.26 48.62 -0.03
N THR A 36 -5.24 48.46 -0.95
CA THR A 36 -5.32 48.94 -2.37
C THR A 36 -3.98 48.85 -3.12
N GLN A 37 -3.80 48.32 -4.33
CA GLN A 37 -4.61 48.34 -5.56
C GLN A 37 -3.92 47.46 -6.65
N LYS A 38 -4.69 46.90 -7.60
CA LYS A 38 -4.53 46.88 -9.09
C LYS A 38 -3.10 46.79 -9.69
N SER A 39 -2.78 45.96 -10.68
CA SER A 39 -3.17 46.07 -12.11
C SER A 39 -2.36 45.04 -12.94
N ASP A 40 -3.00 44.48 -13.99
CA ASP A 40 -2.53 44.34 -15.40
C ASP A 40 -1.11 43.81 -15.74
N VAL A 41 -0.76 43.14 -16.85
CA VAL A 41 -1.35 42.53 -18.07
C VAL A 41 -0.14 42.04 -18.89
N SER A 42 -0.32 41.04 -19.76
CA SER A 42 0.57 40.63 -20.89
C SER A 42 1.88 39.92 -20.53
N LYS A 43 2.44 38.98 -21.32
CA LYS A 43 2.34 38.80 -22.77
C LYS A 43 2.75 37.38 -23.19
N GLU A 44 1.97 36.87 -24.12
CA GLU A 44 2.25 35.88 -25.16
C GLU A 44 3.60 36.07 -25.86
N SER A 45 4.23 34.96 -26.27
CA SER A 45 5.00 34.82 -27.52
C SER A 45 5.27 33.34 -27.80
N GLU A 46 4.61 32.81 -28.84
CA GLU A 46 5.09 31.69 -29.66
C GLU A 46 6.45 32.03 -30.30
N LYS A 47 7.29 31.00 -30.52
CA LYS A 47 8.01 30.88 -31.79
C LYS A 47 8.41 29.42 -32.09
N THR A 48 8.08 29.06 -33.33
CA THR A 48 8.22 27.81 -34.08
C THR A 48 9.63 27.57 -34.67
N GLU A 49 9.80 26.34 -35.20
CA GLU A 49 10.76 25.82 -36.21
C GLU A 49 12.06 25.19 -35.67
N GLN A 50 12.39 23.89 -35.85
CA GLN A 50 12.37 22.89 -36.95
C GLN A 50 13.71 22.79 -37.73
N SER A 51 14.20 21.54 -37.86
CA SER A 51 15.21 21.00 -38.80
C SER A 51 16.69 21.19 -38.37
N SER A 52 17.64 20.27 -38.55
CA SER A 52 17.77 19.12 -39.47
C SER A 52 18.88 18.15 -39.01
N GLU A 53 18.86 16.97 -39.64
CA GLU A 53 19.70 15.77 -39.54
C GLU A 53 21.23 15.97 -39.69
N SER A 54 22.03 15.06 -39.12
CA SER A 54 22.67 13.95 -39.88
C SER A 54 23.78 13.19 -39.10
N SER A 55 23.66 11.86 -39.16
CA SER A 55 24.72 10.82 -39.26
C SER A 55 26.05 10.93 -38.51
N SER A 56 26.42 9.89 -37.76
CA SER A 56 27.17 8.75 -38.32
C SER A 56 27.55 7.70 -37.27
N SER A 57 27.58 6.47 -37.76
CA SER A 57 27.91 5.19 -37.14
C SER A 57 29.38 5.02 -36.78
N SER A 58 29.67 4.26 -35.72
CA SER A 58 30.62 3.15 -35.83
C SER A 58 30.49 2.15 -34.69
N SER A 59 30.54 0.90 -35.11
CA SER A 59 30.57 -0.36 -34.39
C SER A 59 31.87 -0.62 -33.65
N SER A 60 31.81 -1.31 -32.52
CA SER A 60 32.84 -2.29 -32.15
C SER A 60 32.28 -3.34 -31.19
N SER A 61 32.15 -4.54 -31.73
CA SER A 61 32.04 -5.83 -31.06
C SER A 61 33.22 -6.11 -30.14
N SER A 62 32.95 -6.67 -28.97
CA SER A 62 33.83 -7.65 -28.32
C SER A 62 32.98 -8.65 -27.53
N SER A 63 33.25 -9.92 -27.80
CA SER A 63 32.84 -11.10 -27.06
C SER A 63 33.18 -10.98 -25.57
N GLU A 64 32.43 -11.68 -24.72
CA GLU A 64 32.98 -12.76 -23.90
C GLU A 64 31.86 -13.52 -23.19
N SER A 65 32.07 -14.82 -23.14
CA SER A 65 31.15 -15.86 -22.67
C SER A 65 30.95 -15.81 -21.16
N SER A 66 29.78 -16.25 -20.68
CA SER A 66 29.69 -17.01 -19.42
C SER A 66 28.38 -17.79 -19.41
N SER A 67 28.49 -19.02 -19.89
CA SER A 67 27.57 -20.11 -19.56
C SER A 67 27.50 -20.23 -18.04
N SER A 68 26.34 -19.95 -17.47
CA SER A 68 26.05 -20.35 -16.10
C SER A 68 25.69 -21.83 -16.08
N GLU A 69 26.70 -22.67 -15.82
CA GLU A 69 26.47 -24.04 -15.39
C GLU A 69 25.79 -24.01 -14.01
N VAL A 70 24.55 -24.47 -13.95
CA VAL A 70 23.90 -24.83 -12.69
C VAL A 70 23.85 -26.35 -12.61
N SER A 71 24.77 -26.88 -11.81
CA SER A 71 24.76 -28.29 -11.42
C SER A 71 23.41 -28.64 -10.80
N SER A 72 22.72 -29.56 -11.45
CA SER A 72 21.50 -30.18 -10.93
C SER A 72 21.89 -31.08 -9.76
N SER A 73 21.57 -30.65 -8.54
CA SER A 73 21.45 -31.54 -7.40
C SER A 73 20.15 -31.25 -6.67
N SER A 74 19.31 -32.29 -6.66
CA SER A 74 18.03 -32.40 -6.00
C SER A 74 18.22 -32.14 -4.50
N GLN A 75 17.85 -30.95 -4.01
CA GLN A 75 17.82 -30.70 -2.58
C GLN A 75 16.64 -29.81 -2.21
N SER A 76 15.72 -30.41 -1.45
CA SER A 76 14.53 -29.80 -0.87
C SER A 76 14.92 -28.75 0.16
N GLY A 77 15.24 -27.55 -0.30
CA GLY A 77 15.48 -26.36 0.51
C GLY A 77 15.59 -25.14 -0.40
N PRO A 78 15.32 -23.91 0.09
CA PRO A 78 15.50 -22.73 -0.74
C PRO A 78 16.98 -22.60 -1.09
N GLN A 79 17.33 -22.90 -2.34
CA GLN A 79 18.68 -22.68 -2.83
C GLN A 79 18.96 -21.17 -2.81
N GLN A 80 20.18 -20.80 -2.43
CA GLN A 80 20.60 -19.40 -2.42
C GLN A 80 20.88 -18.94 -3.86
N ALA A 81 20.65 -17.66 -4.14
CA ALA A 81 21.03 -17.05 -5.40
C ALA A 81 21.95 -15.84 -5.15
N LYS A 82 23.01 -15.73 -5.95
CA LYS A 82 23.98 -14.65 -5.83
C LYS A 82 23.32 -13.31 -6.22
N VAL A 83 23.47 -12.29 -5.37
CA VAL A 83 22.95 -10.93 -5.64
C VAL A 83 24.08 -9.91 -5.51
N THR A 84 24.55 -9.43 -6.66
CA THR A 84 25.72 -8.54 -6.81
C THR A 84 25.37 -7.10 -7.17
N GLY A 85 24.08 -6.74 -7.24
CA GLY A 85 23.69 -5.38 -7.60
C GLY A 85 24.23 -4.32 -6.63
N ASP A 86 24.74 -3.22 -7.19
CA ASP A 86 25.37 -2.11 -6.45
C ASP A 86 24.33 -1.13 -5.88
N ASN A 87 23.09 -1.20 -6.36
CA ASN A 87 21.97 -0.40 -5.88
C ASN A 87 20.68 -1.21 -5.80
N ASN A 88 19.67 -0.68 -5.10
CA ASN A 88 18.41 -1.37 -4.86
C ASN A 88 17.64 -1.72 -6.14
N THR A 89 17.79 -0.96 -7.24
CA THR A 89 17.17 -1.30 -8.52
C THR A 89 17.76 -2.59 -9.10
N GLN A 90 19.09 -2.69 -9.15
CA GLN A 90 19.78 -3.89 -9.62
C GLN A 90 19.55 -5.09 -8.69
N ARG A 91 19.57 -4.86 -7.37
CA ARG A 91 19.32 -5.92 -6.38
C ARG A 91 17.89 -6.46 -6.51
N MET A 92 16.88 -5.59 -6.63
CA MET A 92 15.50 -6.04 -6.82
C MET A 92 15.31 -6.82 -8.11
N ALA A 93 15.98 -6.44 -9.21
CA ALA A 93 15.92 -7.22 -10.45
C ALA A 93 16.48 -8.64 -10.27
N GLN A 94 17.61 -8.77 -9.58
CA GLN A 94 18.21 -10.08 -9.26
C GLN A 94 17.35 -10.90 -8.29
N ILE A 95 16.79 -10.26 -7.25
CA ILE A 95 15.84 -10.89 -6.31
C ILE A 95 14.58 -11.37 -7.03
N ALA A 96 14.00 -10.54 -7.91
CA ALA A 96 12.84 -10.89 -8.73
C ALA A 96 13.15 -12.07 -9.67
N GLY A 97 14.33 -12.08 -10.29
CA GLY A 97 14.80 -13.20 -11.12
C GLY A 97 14.93 -14.49 -10.32
N ALA A 98 15.53 -14.44 -9.12
CA ALA A 98 15.63 -15.59 -8.23
C ALA A 98 14.24 -16.10 -7.80
N LEU A 99 13.32 -15.20 -7.43
CA LEU A 99 11.94 -15.57 -7.09
C LEU A 99 11.23 -16.27 -8.25
N LYS A 100 11.33 -15.76 -9.49
CA LYS A 100 10.73 -16.42 -10.67
C LYS A 100 11.38 -17.78 -10.96
N TYR A 101 12.69 -17.91 -10.75
CA TYR A 101 13.36 -19.20 -10.90
C TYR A 101 12.82 -20.23 -9.90
N PHE A 102 12.69 -19.86 -8.63
CA PHE A 102 12.29 -20.80 -7.57
C PHE A 102 10.77 -21.01 -7.42
N LEU A 103 9.95 -20.01 -7.71
CA LEU A 103 8.49 -20.04 -7.54
C LEU A 103 7.75 -20.30 -8.86
N GLY A 104 8.46 -20.30 -9.98
CA GLY A 104 7.91 -20.47 -11.33
C GLY A 104 7.98 -19.19 -12.15
N LYS A 105 8.23 -19.33 -13.46
CA LYS A 105 8.52 -18.22 -14.38
C LYS A 105 7.45 -17.14 -14.45
N ASP A 106 6.19 -17.50 -14.17
CA ASP A 106 5.03 -16.62 -14.22
C ASP A 106 4.65 -16.06 -12.83
N ALA A 107 5.49 -16.29 -11.81
CA ALA A 107 5.27 -15.76 -10.48
C ALA A 107 5.27 -14.23 -10.50
N LEU A 108 4.21 -13.64 -9.94
CA LEU A 108 4.16 -12.21 -9.68
C LEU A 108 5.22 -11.83 -8.66
N VAL A 109 6.12 -10.90 -9.02
CA VAL A 109 7.22 -10.46 -8.16
C VAL A 109 7.35 -8.93 -8.18
N PRO A 110 7.64 -8.29 -7.03
CA PRO A 110 7.98 -6.87 -6.96
C PRO A 110 9.33 -6.57 -7.63
N THR A 111 9.44 -5.39 -8.27
CA THR A 111 10.68 -4.93 -8.92
C THR A 111 11.24 -3.64 -8.34
N LYS A 112 10.52 -2.97 -7.43
CA LYS A 112 11.00 -1.82 -6.66
C LYS A 112 11.13 -2.18 -5.18
N ALA A 113 12.15 -1.62 -4.53
CA ALA A 113 12.43 -1.91 -3.13
C ALA A 113 11.49 -1.16 -2.16
N GLY A 114 10.89 -0.05 -2.59
CA GLY A 114 10.04 0.78 -1.72
C GLY A 114 10.80 1.43 -0.56
N ILE A 115 12.13 1.57 -0.65
CA ILE A 115 12.96 2.22 0.36
C ILE A 115 13.86 3.26 -0.30
N SER A 116 14.00 4.42 0.34
CA SER A 116 14.86 5.52 -0.13
C SER A 116 16.30 5.44 0.37
N SER A 117 16.57 4.59 1.36
CA SER A 117 17.90 4.42 1.96
C SER A 117 18.09 3.01 2.50
N GLY A 118 19.35 2.61 2.67
CA GLY A 118 19.74 1.25 3.02
C GLY A 118 19.72 0.30 1.82
N VAL A 119 20.10 -0.95 2.06
CA VAL A 119 20.21 -2.01 1.06
C VAL A 119 19.08 -3.02 1.25
N VAL A 120 18.41 -3.36 0.15
CA VAL A 120 17.36 -4.38 0.14
C VAL A 120 17.96 -5.79 0.05
N ASN A 121 17.49 -6.65 0.94
CA ASN A 121 17.75 -8.09 0.96
C ASN A 121 16.41 -8.83 1.02
N ALA A 122 16.41 -10.09 0.60
CA ALA A 122 15.21 -10.91 0.69
C ALA A 122 15.52 -12.39 0.89
N TYR A 123 14.60 -13.05 1.59
CA TYR A 123 14.48 -14.50 1.57
C TYR A 123 13.00 -14.87 1.42
N TYR A 124 12.73 -16.12 1.06
CA TYR A 124 11.35 -16.63 0.99
C TYR A 124 11.21 -17.98 1.68
N THR A 125 9.98 -18.31 2.01
CA THR A 125 9.56 -19.64 2.48
C THR A 125 8.37 -20.12 1.66
N GLY A 126 8.17 -21.44 1.61
CA GLY A 126 7.08 -22.06 0.86
C GLY A 126 7.44 -22.41 -0.58
N ASP A 127 6.45 -22.42 -1.46
CA ASP A 127 6.52 -22.87 -2.84
C ASP A 127 5.69 -21.99 -3.80
N GLY A 128 5.65 -22.33 -5.10
CA GLY A 128 4.92 -21.56 -6.11
C GLY A 128 3.40 -21.44 -5.87
N ASN A 129 2.80 -22.31 -5.07
CA ASN A 129 1.38 -22.24 -4.70
C ASN A 129 1.17 -21.40 -3.44
N ASN A 130 2.04 -21.56 -2.44
CA ASN A 130 1.96 -20.87 -1.16
C ASN A 130 3.34 -20.40 -0.73
N PHE A 131 3.61 -19.09 -0.81
CA PHE A 131 4.90 -18.53 -0.38
C PHE A 131 4.73 -17.28 0.48
N THR A 132 5.78 -16.96 1.22
CA THR A 132 5.99 -15.63 1.80
C THR A 132 7.43 -15.18 1.54
N VAL A 133 7.56 -14.02 0.91
CA VAL A 133 8.83 -13.30 0.73
C VAL A 133 8.95 -12.25 1.82
N TYR A 134 10.12 -12.20 2.45
CA TYR A 134 10.46 -11.27 3.50
C TYR A 134 11.50 -10.29 2.96
N TYR A 135 11.13 -9.02 2.83
CA TYR A 135 12.04 -7.96 2.42
C TYR A 135 12.64 -7.29 3.65
N ILE A 136 13.97 -7.26 3.69
CA ILE A 136 14.76 -6.74 4.81
C ILE A 136 15.57 -5.56 4.31
N LYS A 137 15.56 -4.49 5.10
CA LYS A 137 16.42 -3.33 4.91
C LYS A 137 17.60 -3.50 5.86
N ASP A 138 18.81 -3.51 5.31
CA ASP A 138 20.05 -3.57 6.09
C ASP A 138 21.08 -2.57 5.54
N THR A 139 22.27 -2.51 6.16
CA THR A 139 23.39 -1.69 5.66
C THR A 139 24.21 -2.42 4.59
N GLU A 140 24.18 -3.75 4.57
CA GLU A 140 24.95 -4.58 3.65
C GLU A 140 24.05 -5.41 2.74
N GLY A 141 24.50 -5.62 1.50
CA GLY A 141 23.87 -6.55 0.57
C GLY A 141 24.24 -8.00 0.89
N LYS A 142 23.24 -8.86 0.99
CA LYS A 142 23.37 -10.31 1.14
C LYS A 142 22.79 -11.03 -0.06
N ASN A 143 23.20 -12.28 -0.26
CA ASN A 143 22.62 -13.14 -1.28
C ASN A 143 21.14 -13.40 -0.99
N PHE A 144 20.38 -13.72 -2.02
CA PHE A 144 18.99 -14.12 -1.85
C PHE A 144 18.95 -15.46 -1.08
N ASN A 145 18.06 -15.55 -0.08
CA ASN A 145 17.98 -16.66 0.88
C ASN A 145 19.23 -16.84 1.77
N ASP A 146 20.05 -15.82 1.95
CA ASP A 146 21.14 -15.86 2.93
C ASP A 146 20.59 -16.19 4.35
N PRO A 147 21.12 -17.22 5.04
CA PRO A 147 20.58 -17.66 6.34
C PRO A 147 20.56 -16.58 7.41
N SER A 148 21.49 -15.62 7.36
CA SER A 148 21.59 -14.50 8.32
C SER A 148 20.39 -13.56 8.29
N LEU A 149 19.57 -13.63 7.24
CA LEU A 149 18.37 -12.83 7.07
C LEU A 149 17.19 -13.31 7.93
N LYS A 150 17.17 -14.57 8.38
CA LYS A 150 16.00 -15.14 9.07
C LYS A 150 15.74 -14.55 10.45
N ASP A 151 16.77 -14.02 11.10
CA ASP A 151 16.67 -13.38 12.41
C ASP A 151 16.43 -11.87 12.32
N LYS A 152 16.27 -11.33 11.10
CA LYS A 152 16.08 -9.90 10.85
C LYS A 152 14.60 -9.56 10.70
N VAL A 153 14.23 -8.36 11.14
CA VAL A 153 12.87 -7.83 10.98
C VAL A 153 12.67 -7.38 9.53
N SER A 154 11.70 -7.98 8.84
CA SER A 154 11.29 -7.53 7.52
C SER A 154 10.53 -6.21 7.60
N TYR A 155 10.82 -5.27 6.70
CA TYR A 155 10.02 -4.04 6.58
C TYR A 155 8.74 -4.25 5.76
N ILE A 156 8.77 -5.23 4.84
CA ILE A 156 7.62 -5.69 4.05
C ILE A 156 7.63 -7.22 3.96
N THR A 157 6.45 -7.81 4.01
CA THR A 157 6.21 -9.20 3.60
C THR A 157 5.28 -9.22 2.40
N PHE A 158 5.54 -10.13 1.45
CA PHE A 158 4.71 -10.37 0.28
C PHE A 158 4.41 -11.86 0.18
N SER A 159 3.15 -12.24 0.25
CA SER A 159 2.72 -13.63 0.28
C SER A 159 1.72 -13.94 -0.81
N LYS A 160 1.70 -15.21 -1.22
CA LYS A 160 0.66 -15.82 -2.05
C LYS A 160 0.07 -16.99 -1.28
N LYS A 161 -1.25 -17.13 -1.32
CA LYS A 161 -1.96 -18.34 -0.89
C LYS A 161 -2.89 -18.80 -2.00
N THR A 162 -2.85 -20.08 -2.35
CA THR A 162 -3.75 -20.68 -3.34
C THR A 162 -4.90 -21.40 -2.65
N TYR A 163 -6.12 -21.15 -3.09
CA TYR A 163 -7.37 -21.69 -2.57
C TYR A 163 -7.93 -22.79 -3.50
N GLY A 164 -8.97 -23.50 -3.06
CA GLY A 164 -9.61 -24.57 -3.84
C GLY A 164 -10.33 -24.04 -5.07
N SER A 165 -10.92 -22.84 -4.97
CA SER A 165 -11.66 -22.18 -6.05
C SER A 165 -11.40 -20.67 -6.13
N GLU A 166 -11.87 -20.05 -7.21
CA GLU A 166 -11.79 -18.58 -7.39
C GLU A 166 -12.72 -17.87 -6.40
N GLU A 167 -13.87 -18.46 -6.10
CA GLU A 167 -14.83 -17.96 -5.12
C GLU A 167 -14.24 -17.97 -3.71
N GLU A 168 -13.54 -19.05 -3.32
CA GLU A 168 -12.84 -19.10 -2.02
C GLU A 168 -11.75 -18.02 -1.92
N ALA A 169 -11.00 -17.80 -3.00
CA ALA A 169 -9.99 -16.73 -3.06
C ALA A 169 -10.63 -15.34 -2.99
N GLU A 170 -11.76 -15.13 -3.68
CA GLU A 170 -12.53 -13.88 -3.61
C GLU A 170 -13.02 -13.59 -2.19
N GLN A 171 -13.59 -14.59 -1.50
CA GLN A 171 -14.11 -14.42 -0.13
C GLN A 171 -13.00 -14.22 0.90
N ALA A 172 -11.77 -14.63 0.59
CA ALA A 172 -10.63 -14.41 1.46
C ALA A 172 -10.09 -12.96 1.41
N VAL A 173 -10.46 -12.18 0.40
CA VAL A 173 -10.13 -10.74 0.33
C VAL A 173 -11.08 -9.97 1.26
N ASN A 174 -10.54 -9.15 2.16
CA ASN A 174 -11.33 -8.35 3.10
C ASN A 174 -11.98 -7.12 2.44
N TYR A 175 -12.81 -7.35 1.44
CA TYR A 175 -13.49 -6.32 0.67
C TYR A 175 -14.75 -5.84 1.39
N ILE A 176 -14.88 -4.52 1.57
CA ILE A 176 -16.08 -3.88 2.10
C ILE A 176 -16.85 -3.25 0.93
N SER A 177 -18.12 -3.63 0.76
CA SER A 177 -18.98 -3.05 -0.28
C SER A 177 -19.49 -1.66 0.16
N GLY A 178 -19.55 -0.72 -0.78
CA GLY A 178 -20.06 0.63 -0.50
C GLY A 178 -21.54 0.66 -0.09
N GLU A 179 -22.30 -0.39 -0.38
CA GLU A 179 -23.69 -0.54 0.08
C GLU A 179 -23.78 -0.56 1.61
N SER A 180 -22.78 -1.16 2.28
CA SER A 180 -22.71 -1.21 3.75
C SER A 180 -22.49 0.16 4.41
N GLU A 181 -22.27 1.20 3.61
CA GLU A 181 -21.92 2.55 4.06
C GLU A 181 -22.90 3.62 3.60
N MET A 182 -24.03 3.19 3.03
CA MET A 182 -25.10 4.08 2.65
C MET A 182 -25.59 4.91 3.86
N GLY A 183 -25.74 6.22 3.64
CA GLY A 183 -26.20 7.16 4.67
C GLY A 183 -25.10 7.72 5.58
N LEU A 184 -23.85 7.24 5.48
CA LEU A 184 -22.74 7.83 6.23
C LEU A 184 -22.26 9.17 5.62
N PRO A 185 -21.74 10.09 6.45
CA PRO A 185 -21.14 11.33 5.97
C PRO A 185 -20.04 11.08 4.93
N LYS A 186 -20.01 11.87 3.86
CA LYS A 186 -18.98 11.80 2.81
C LYS A 186 -17.95 12.92 2.95
N VAL A 187 -16.69 12.60 2.64
CA VAL A 187 -15.55 13.51 2.66
C VAL A 187 -14.77 13.39 1.35
N PRO A 188 -14.51 14.50 0.65
CA PRO A 188 -13.68 14.48 -0.56
C PRO A 188 -12.19 14.26 -0.22
N LEU A 189 -11.55 13.37 -0.95
CA LEU A 189 -10.11 13.06 -0.79
C LEU A 189 -9.25 13.73 -1.87
N SER A 190 -9.61 13.54 -3.15
CA SER A 190 -8.98 14.22 -4.28
C SER A 190 -9.78 13.95 -5.56
N GLY A 191 -9.89 14.93 -6.46
CA GLY A 191 -10.67 14.80 -7.69
C GLY A 191 -12.09 14.29 -7.42
N ASN A 192 -12.43 13.16 -8.05
CA ASN A 192 -13.75 12.52 -7.91
C ASN A 192 -13.82 11.47 -6.78
N VAL A 193 -12.74 11.28 -6.01
CA VAL A 193 -12.69 10.29 -4.94
C VAL A 193 -13.33 10.86 -3.67
N ASN A 194 -14.49 10.30 -3.31
CA ASN A 194 -15.21 10.60 -2.08
C ASN A 194 -15.21 9.36 -1.19
N ALA A 195 -14.86 9.56 0.08
CA ALA A 195 -14.89 8.51 1.08
C ALA A 195 -16.00 8.73 2.09
N THR A 196 -16.56 7.66 2.61
CA THR A 196 -17.45 7.70 3.77
C THR A 196 -16.61 7.80 5.05
N LEU A 197 -17.09 8.57 6.01
CA LEU A 197 -16.47 8.73 7.32
C LEU A 197 -17.41 8.15 8.37
N ASN A 198 -17.03 7.00 8.93
CA ASN A 198 -17.70 6.41 10.07
C ASN A 198 -16.97 6.82 11.35
N SER A 199 -17.69 7.38 12.32
CA SER A 199 -17.14 7.81 13.61
C SER A 199 -18.03 7.32 14.74
N GLY A 200 -17.46 6.60 15.70
CA GLY A 200 -18.20 6.06 16.85
C GLY A 200 -17.25 5.48 17.90
N ALA A 201 -17.63 5.55 19.18
CA ALA A 201 -16.88 4.98 20.30
C ALA A 201 -15.36 5.32 20.31
N GLY A 202 -14.99 6.54 19.94
CA GLY A 202 -13.60 7.00 19.89
C GLY A 202 -12.78 6.47 18.70
N GLN A 203 -13.40 5.70 17.80
CA GLN A 203 -12.80 5.20 16.56
C GLN A 203 -13.29 6.01 15.37
N ARG A 204 -12.43 6.15 14.35
CA ARG A 204 -12.76 6.80 13.08
C ARG A 204 -12.28 5.94 11.94
N TYR A 205 -13.15 5.66 10.99
CA TYR A 205 -12.84 4.91 9.78
C TYR A 205 -13.21 5.74 8.56
N LEU A 206 -12.31 5.79 7.61
CA LEU A 206 -12.54 6.36 6.30
C LEU A 206 -12.55 5.21 5.30
N HIS A 207 -13.57 5.11 4.45
CA HIS A 207 -13.61 4.07 3.44
C HIS A 207 -14.11 4.59 2.10
N TRP A 208 -13.59 4.01 1.02
CA TRP A 208 -14.14 4.20 -0.32
C TRP A 208 -13.87 2.97 -1.18
N ASN A 209 -14.69 2.80 -2.21
CA ASN A 209 -14.41 1.86 -3.30
C ASN A 209 -13.86 2.60 -4.53
N SER A 210 -12.93 1.96 -5.24
CA SER A 210 -12.42 2.43 -6.53
C SER A 210 -12.23 1.24 -7.47
N GLY A 211 -13.12 1.10 -8.45
CA GLY A 211 -13.19 -0.12 -9.27
C GLY A 211 -13.40 -1.37 -8.39
N LYS A 212 -12.53 -2.37 -8.55
CA LYS A 212 -12.54 -3.62 -7.76
C LYS A 212 -11.89 -3.48 -6.38
N TRP A 213 -11.41 -2.30 -6.02
CA TRP A 213 -10.75 -2.05 -4.74
C TRP A 213 -11.71 -1.50 -3.69
N SER A 214 -11.60 -2.01 -2.48
CA SER A 214 -12.10 -1.42 -1.22
C SER A 214 -10.91 -0.89 -0.44
N VAL A 215 -10.96 0.36 0.02
CA VAL A 215 -9.85 0.99 0.76
C VAL A 215 -10.37 1.53 2.08
N THR A 216 -9.71 1.14 3.17
CA THR A 216 -10.06 1.55 4.54
C THR A 216 -8.87 2.22 5.21
N ILE A 217 -9.09 3.37 5.83
CA ILE A 217 -8.13 4.02 6.74
C ILE A 217 -8.72 4.03 8.14
N HIS A 218 -8.04 3.38 9.08
CA HIS A 218 -8.38 3.41 10.49
C HIS A 218 -7.61 4.53 11.20
N GLY A 219 -8.34 5.48 11.78
CA GLY A 219 -7.82 6.47 12.72
C GLY A 219 -7.76 5.90 14.13
N THR A 220 -6.55 5.60 14.61
CA THR A 220 -6.33 5.09 15.98
C THR A 220 -6.22 6.24 16.98
N ALA A 221 -6.62 6.01 18.24
CA ALA A 221 -6.52 6.98 19.33
C ALA A 221 -7.11 8.37 18.98
N GLY A 222 -8.25 8.39 18.29
CA GLY A 222 -8.94 9.61 17.88
C GLY A 222 -8.25 10.41 16.76
N LYS A 223 -7.20 9.89 16.13
CA LYS A 223 -6.57 10.54 14.98
C LYS A 223 -7.52 10.62 13.80
N ASP A 224 -7.49 11.75 13.11
CA ASP A 224 -8.31 11.94 11.90
C ASP A 224 -7.73 11.13 10.73
N PRO A 225 -8.50 10.21 10.11
CA PRO A 225 -8.01 9.40 8.99
C PRO A 225 -7.93 10.17 7.66
N VAL A 226 -8.57 11.33 7.54
CA VAL A 226 -8.69 12.08 6.27
C VAL A 226 -7.34 12.47 5.66
N PRO A 227 -6.35 13.04 6.39
CA PRO A 227 -5.05 13.37 5.81
C PRO A 227 -4.33 12.14 5.24
N THR A 228 -4.41 11.00 5.93
CA THR A 228 -3.85 9.73 5.45
C THR A 228 -4.59 9.24 4.21
N GLY A 229 -5.92 9.35 4.15
CA GLY A 229 -6.70 9.03 2.96
C GLY A 229 -6.28 9.84 1.73
N ARG A 230 -6.10 11.16 1.89
CA ARG A 230 -5.59 12.02 0.80
C ARG A 230 -4.19 11.61 0.34
N LYS A 231 -3.31 11.29 1.29
CA LYS A 231 -1.97 10.77 0.99
C LYS A 231 -2.02 9.46 0.20
N VAL A 232 -2.88 8.52 0.60
CA VAL A 232 -3.06 7.24 -0.10
C VAL A 232 -3.56 7.48 -1.53
N VAL A 233 -4.57 8.33 -1.73
CA VAL A 233 -5.05 8.67 -3.08
C VAL A 233 -3.94 9.30 -3.93
N ALA A 234 -3.15 10.21 -3.37
CA ALA A 234 -2.03 10.81 -4.09
C ALA A 234 -0.95 9.80 -4.48
N LEU A 235 -0.65 8.81 -3.62
CA LEU A 235 0.30 7.74 -3.95
C LEU A 235 -0.25 6.82 -5.03
N LEU A 236 -1.52 6.43 -4.96
CA LEU A 236 -2.18 5.56 -5.94
C LEU A 236 -2.38 6.23 -7.30
N ASN A 237 -2.44 7.57 -7.36
CA ASN A 237 -2.43 8.30 -8.63
C ASN A 237 -1.06 8.23 -9.36
N ASN A 238 0.02 7.90 -8.64
CA ASN A 238 1.36 7.78 -9.20
C ASN A 238 1.84 6.31 -9.32
N ALA A 239 1.12 5.37 -8.72
CA ALA A 239 1.46 3.95 -8.70
C ALA A 239 0.19 3.09 -8.87
N TYR A 240 0.19 2.23 -9.88
CA TYR A 240 -0.93 1.33 -10.15
C TYR A 240 -0.75 0.02 -9.39
N LEU A 241 -1.67 -0.29 -8.48
CA LEU A 241 -1.71 -1.61 -7.87
C LEU A 241 -2.05 -2.67 -8.92
N PRO A 242 -1.60 -3.93 -8.74
CA PRO A 242 -2.00 -5.04 -9.60
C PRO A 242 -3.52 -5.13 -9.71
N ALA A 243 -4.04 -5.32 -10.92
CA ALA A 243 -5.49 -5.40 -11.12
C ALA A 243 -6.03 -6.71 -10.52
N PRO A 244 -7.02 -6.65 -9.59
CA PRO A 244 -7.68 -7.84 -9.09
C PRO A 244 -8.56 -8.49 -10.17
N ASP A 245 -8.70 -9.81 -10.11
CA ASP A 245 -9.63 -10.53 -10.97
C ASP A 245 -11.08 -10.28 -10.53
N SER A 246 -11.36 -10.24 -9.23
CA SER A 246 -12.68 -9.83 -8.72
C SER A 246 -12.61 -8.79 -7.61
N ARG A 247 -11.79 -8.98 -6.57
CA ARG A 247 -11.73 -8.09 -5.39
C ARG A 247 -10.30 -7.78 -4.95
N GLY A 248 -10.09 -6.52 -4.62
CA GLY A 248 -8.90 -6.06 -3.89
C GLY A 248 -9.30 -5.29 -2.63
N ALA A 249 -8.51 -5.41 -1.58
CA ALA A 249 -8.68 -4.66 -0.34
C ALA A 249 -7.37 -4.03 0.10
N ALA A 250 -7.42 -2.75 0.50
CA ALA A 250 -6.30 -2.05 1.09
C ALA A 250 -6.71 -1.47 2.45
N SER A 251 -5.97 -1.81 3.49
CA SER A 251 -6.23 -1.36 4.86
C SER A 251 -5.01 -0.65 5.40
N PHE A 252 -5.21 0.57 5.86
CA PHE A 252 -4.16 1.40 6.40
C PHE A 252 -4.53 1.96 7.77
N THR A 253 -3.52 2.33 8.55
CA THR A 253 -3.70 2.98 9.84
C THR A 253 -3.13 4.40 9.78
N ALA A 254 -3.91 5.40 10.22
CA ALA A 254 -3.45 6.77 10.36
C ALA A 254 -2.65 6.97 11.64
N GLY A 255 -1.51 7.67 11.54
CA GLY A 255 -0.58 7.91 12.65
C GLY A 255 0.87 7.60 12.27
N SER A 256 1.81 8.00 13.13
CA SER A 256 3.24 7.73 12.96
C SER A 256 3.64 6.48 13.76
N GLY A 257 4.33 5.54 13.10
CA GLY A 257 4.92 4.37 13.76
C GLY A 257 3.96 3.18 13.87
N SER A 258 4.34 2.07 13.22
CA SER A 258 3.80 0.72 13.42
C SER A 258 2.31 0.53 13.16
N GLY A 259 1.75 1.17 12.13
CA GLY A 259 0.45 0.75 11.61
C GLY A 259 0.56 -0.55 10.82
N ASN A 260 -0.44 -1.42 10.93
CA ASN A 260 -0.55 -2.65 10.15
C ASN A 260 -1.10 -2.31 8.76
N GLN A 261 -0.22 -1.86 7.86
CA GLN A 261 -0.62 -1.56 6.48
C GLN A 261 -0.72 -2.88 5.72
N LYS A 262 -1.80 -3.07 4.97
CA LYS A 262 -2.06 -4.29 4.21
C LYS A 262 -2.69 -3.94 2.87
N ILE A 263 -2.22 -4.55 1.80
CA ILE A 263 -2.89 -4.59 0.50
C ILE A 263 -3.03 -6.05 0.10
N GLU A 264 -4.20 -6.46 -0.37
CA GLU A 264 -4.46 -7.82 -0.82
C GLU A 264 -5.40 -7.84 -2.01
N TRP A 265 -5.21 -8.80 -2.92
CA TRP A 265 -6.06 -8.96 -4.10
C TRP A 265 -6.06 -10.41 -4.55
N ASN A 266 -7.14 -10.82 -5.22
CA ASN A 266 -7.21 -12.12 -5.87
C ASN A 266 -6.76 -12.08 -7.33
N ASN A 267 -6.16 -13.19 -7.77
CA ASN A 267 -5.89 -13.51 -9.16
C ASN A 267 -6.12 -15.02 -9.35
N GLY A 268 -7.18 -15.38 -10.08
CA GLY A 268 -7.77 -16.71 -10.12
C GLY A 268 -8.01 -17.23 -8.71
N LYS A 269 -7.48 -18.43 -8.45
CA LYS A 269 -7.56 -19.10 -7.14
C LYS A 269 -6.56 -18.58 -6.10
N ALA A 270 -5.73 -17.61 -6.43
CA ALA A 270 -4.70 -17.11 -5.52
C ALA A 270 -5.09 -15.79 -4.89
N VAL A 271 -4.77 -15.60 -3.61
CA VAL A 271 -4.75 -14.30 -2.96
C VAL A 271 -3.32 -13.90 -2.69
N TYR A 272 -2.97 -12.71 -3.16
CA TYR A 272 -1.71 -12.06 -2.86
C TYR A 272 -1.94 -11.06 -1.73
N THR A 273 -0.99 -10.99 -0.81
CA THR A 273 -1.05 -10.08 0.33
C THR A 273 0.32 -9.45 0.54
N ILE A 274 0.37 -8.13 0.66
CA ILE A 274 1.54 -7.39 1.06
C ILE A 274 1.25 -6.68 2.39
N LYS A 275 2.17 -6.83 3.35
CA LYS A 275 2.08 -6.19 4.67
C LYS A 275 3.34 -5.42 4.96
N GLY A 276 3.22 -4.29 5.66
CA GLY A 276 4.35 -3.46 6.06
C GLY A 276 3.93 -2.36 7.00
N SER A 277 4.89 -1.59 7.51
CA SER A 277 4.64 -0.50 8.45
C SER A 277 4.55 0.88 7.80
N ASN A 278 5.17 1.06 6.63
CA ASN A 278 5.24 2.33 5.92
C ASN A 278 4.35 2.32 4.66
N ILE A 279 3.38 3.24 4.59
CA ILE A 279 2.42 3.35 3.49
C ILE A 279 3.10 3.59 2.14
N ASN A 280 4.11 4.47 2.08
CA ASN A 280 4.82 4.79 0.83
C ASN A 280 5.56 3.55 0.32
N SER A 281 6.35 2.92 1.21
CA SER A 281 7.09 1.70 0.89
C SER A 281 6.16 0.59 0.41
N LEU A 282 5.03 0.40 1.08
CA LEU A 282 4.05 -0.62 0.75
C LEU A 282 3.45 -0.38 -0.63
N ILE A 283 2.95 0.83 -0.91
CA ILE A 283 2.30 1.15 -2.20
C ILE A 283 3.32 1.13 -3.34
N GLU A 284 4.54 1.62 -3.13
CA GLU A 284 5.59 1.63 -4.15
C GLU A 284 6.02 0.20 -4.52
N LEU A 285 6.22 -0.66 -3.52
CA LEU A 285 6.58 -2.06 -3.76
C LEU A 285 5.41 -2.81 -4.40
N ALA A 286 4.18 -2.66 -3.88
CA ALA A 286 2.98 -3.27 -4.44
C ALA A 286 2.74 -2.87 -5.90
N GLY A 287 2.86 -1.58 -6.21
CA GLY A 287 2.67 -1.06 -7.57
C GLY A 287 3.80 -1.40 -8.54
N SER A 288 4.83 -2.11 -8.10
CA SER A 288 5.91 -2.62 -8.97
C SER A 288 5.75 -4.10 -9.32
N ILE A 289 4.74 -4.77 -8.76
CA ILE A 289 4.52 -6.20 -8.92
C ILE A 289 4.09 -6.50 -10.36
N GLN A 290 4.80 -7.42 -10.99
CA GLN A 290 4.56 -7.82 -12.36
C GLN A 290 4.88 -9.31 -12.57
N LYS A 291 4.37 -9.87 -13.67
CA LYS A 291 4.69 -11.23 -14.13
C LYS A 291 6.13 -11.34 -14.58
#